data_AF-A0A955ISR4-F1
#
_entry.id   AF-A0A955ISR4-F1
#
_cell.length_a   1.000
_cell.length_b   1.000
_cell.length_c   1.000
_cell.angle_alpha   90.00
_cell.angle_beta   90.00
_cell.angle_gamma   90.00
#
_symmetry.space_group_name_H-M   'P 1'
#
loop_
_entity.id
_entity.type
_entity.pdbx_description
1 polymer ?
#
loop_
_entity_poly.entity_id
_entity_poly.type
_entity_poly.pdbx_seq_one_letter_code
_entity_poly.pdbx_strand_id
1 'polypeptide(L)'
;LTSNSLQFGAGIRLKAKLGPAKGEAWLTLDALFKWSPRFYFEVRISAGISISVFGVDVFGVDFKGTLKGTTPWTIEGHASISLLFWDFDFDLGPFTWGDKDTSSLPTVSPRAIIAEALTDPDAWTMELPPNTDTFIELIEDNETPLLVHPLGALEVKQLKAPLETTIDRIGSSKVSESRVHLASPTVQGVAANVVSHAEDRFAPGQFIKLKDEEQVSRAAFETMPAGMRVAASSGASFGPSSSVALEWETAFPKEPGLQRVRSRLALTGRARRVALRTSRVAQARRLRSNPYLGGTDPVTIADSAMREVRRRDDLGAVLEAPKAMTATHAASLIQSLDPNAFELVAPGSAS
;
A
#
# COMPACT_ATOMS: atom_id res chain seq x y z
N LEU A 1 9.97 -22.06 -3.67
CA LEU A 1 9.40 -21.59 -4.94
C LEU A 1 10.17 -20.35 -5.37
N THR A 2 11.11 -20.51 -6.30
CA THR A 2 11.85 -19.42 -6.94
C THR A 2 11.05 -18.97 -8.16
N SER A 3 10.84 -17.67 -8.38
CA SER A 3 10.02 -17.17 -9.51
C SER A 3 10.50 -17.64 -10.90
N ASN A 4 11.74 -18.13 -11.00
CA ASN A 4 12.40 -18.48 -12.25
C ASN A 4 12.42 -19.99 -12.54
N SER A 5 12.08 -20.85 -11.56
CA SER A 5 12.11 -22.29 -11.73
C SER A 5 11.09 -23.02 -10.84
N LEU A 6 10.54 -24.10 -11.38
CA LEU A 6 9.64 -25.00 -10.65
C LEU A 6 10.28 -26.37 -10.58
N GLN A 7 10.40 -26.85 -9.36
CA GLN A 7 10.87 -28.18 -9.05
C GLN A 7 9.72 -28.94 -8.40
N PHE A 8 9.42 -30.13 -8.91
CA PHE A 8 8.52 -31.05 -8.24
C PHE A 8 8.98 -32.49 -8.43
N GLY A 9 8.71 -33.31 -7.44
CA GLY A 9 8.97 -34.75 -7.46
C GLY A 9 7.71 -35.52 -7.06
N ALA A 10 7.49 -36.66 -7.70
CA ALA A 10 6.40 -37.57 -7.38
C ALA A 10 6.89 -39.02 -7.43
N GLY A 11 6.37 -39.86 -6.55
CA GLY A 11 6.77 -41.27 -6.49
C GLY A 11 5.62 -42.17 -6.07
N ILE A 12 5.47 -43.29 -6.77
CA ILE A 12 4.52 -44.35 -6.44
C ILE A 12 5.32 -45.63 -6.22
N ARG A 13 5.00 -46.35 -5.13
CA ARG A 13 5.52 -47.69 -4.86
C ARG A 13 4.37 -48.63 -4.56
N LEU A 14 4.34 -49.76 -5.26
CA LEU A 14 3.38 -50.83 -5.09
C LEU A 14 4.11 -52.06 -4.54
N LYS A 15 3.54 -52.67 -3.49
CA LYS A 15 4.08 -53.90 -2.89
C LYS A 15 2.96 -54.91 -2.74
N ALA A 16 3.19 -56.12 -3.21
CA ALA A 16 2.29 -57.25 -3.05
C ALA A 16 3.06 -58.45 -2.50
N LYS A 17 2.42 -59.24 -1.65
CA LYS A 17 2.98 -60.48 -1.12
C LYS A 17 1.94 -61.58 -1.21
N LEU A 18 2.31 -62.71 -1.81
CA LEU A 18 1.48 -63.90 -1.93
C LEU A 18 2.31 -65.13 -1.51
N GLY A 19 2.11 -65.58 -0.27
CA GLY A 19 2.90 -66.67 0.30
C GLY A 19 4.41 -66.34 0.32
N PRO A 20 5.26 -67.20 -0.28
CA PRO A 20 6.71 -66.97 -0.36
C PRO A 20 7.10 -65.96 -1.46
N ALA A 21 6.19 -65.57 -2.34
CA ALA A 21 6.43 -64.62 -3.42
C ALA A 21 6.13 -63.19 -2.98
N LYS A 22 6.95 -62.24 -3.41
CA LYS A 22 6.80 -60.80 -3.21
C LYS A 22 7.03 -60.08 -4.53
N GLY A 23 6.13 -59.17 -4.88
CA GLY A 23 6.28 -58.25 -6.01
C GLY A 23 6.42 -56.82 -5.51
N GLU A 24 7.34 -56.07 -6.10
CA GLU A 24 7.54 -54.65 -5.85
C GLU A 24 7.63 -53.91 -7.19
N ALA A 25 6.94 -52.78 -7.30
CA ALA A 25 7.03 -51.90 -8.46
C ALA A 25 7.18 -50.46 -7.98
N TRP A 26 8.00 -49.68 -8.67
CA TRP A 26 8.20 -48.26 -8.37
C TRP A 26 8.20 -47.43 -9.65
N LEU A 27 7.71 -46.21 -9.52
CA LEU A 27 7.82 -45.15 -10.52
C LEU A 27 8.07 -43.84 -9.77
N THR A 28 9.19 -43.19 -10.06
CA THR A 28 9.55 -41.88 -9.52
C THR A 28 9.85 -40.93 -10.66
N LEU A 29 9.40 -39.69 -10.51
CA LEU A 29 9.57 -38.62 -11.47
C LEU A 29 10.03 -37.37 -10.72
N ASP A 30 11.16 -36.82 -11.12
CA ASP A 30 11.68 -35.54 -10.63
C ASP A 30 11.80 -34.58 -11.80
N ALA A 31 11.11 -33.44 -11.74
CA ALA A 31 11.04 -32.47 -12.82
C ALA A 31 11.57 -31.11 -12.38
N LEU A 32 12.35 -30.49 -13.27
CA LEU A 32 12.83 -29.12 -13.17
C LEU A 32 12.40 -28.36 -14.42
N PHE A 33 11.66 -27.27 -14.24
CA PHE A 33 11.29 -26.33 -15.29
C PHE A 33 12.00 -25.00 -15.04
N LYS A 34 12.62 -24.43 -16.07
CA LYS A 34 13.22 -23.08 -16.08
C LYS A 34 12.51 -22.24 -17.15
N TRP A 35 12.06 -21.03 -16.81
CA TRP A 35 11.31 -20.18 -17.74
C TRP A 35 12.14 -19.13 -18.48
N SER A 36 13.20 -18.59 -17.84
CA SER A 36 14.05 -17.55 -18.42
C SER A 36 15.51 -18.00 -18.44
N PRO A 37 16.29 -17.73 -19.50
CA PRO A 37 15.95 -16.95 -20.71
C PRO A 37 15.21 -17.73 -21.80
N ARG A 38 15.20 -19.06 -21.76
CA ARG A 38 14.37 -19.89 -22.62
C ARG A 38 13.69 -20.94 -21.76
N PHE A 39 12.48 -21.32 -22.14
CA PHE A 39 11.83 -22.44 -21.50
C PHE A 39 12.70 -23.69 -21.71
N TYR A 40 13.09 -24.31 -20.61
CA TYR A 40 13.86 -25.53 -20.60
C TYR A 40 13.32 -26.41 -19.48
N PHE A 41 13.15 -27.69 -19.77
CA PHE A 41 12.79 -28.65 -18.74
C PHE A 41 13.78 -29.81 -18.72
N GLU A 42 13.96 -30.39 -17.55
CA GLU A 42 14.66 -31.64 -17.30
C GLU A 42 13.76 -32.51 -16.42
N VAL A 43 13.41 -33.70 -16.90
CA VAL A 43 12.62 -34.68 -16.16
C VAL A 43 13.45 -35.94 -16.01
N ARG A 44 13.75 -36.31 -14.77
CA ARG A 44 14.35 -37.60 -14.41
C ARG A 44 13.26 -38.59 -14.08
N ILE A 45 13.33 -39.78 -14.66
CA ILE A 45 12.38 -40.86 -14.48
C ILE A 45 13.16 -42.07 -14.00
N SER A 46 12.70 -42.68 -12.91
CA SER A 46 13.15 -44.01 -12.52
C SER A 46 11.93 -44.90 -12.33
N ALA A 47 11.94 -46.05 -12.99
CA ALA A 47 10.84 -47.00 -12.94
C ALA A 47 11.41 -48.41 -12.88
N GLY A 48 10.75 -49.30 -12.16
CA GLY A 48 11.17 -50.69 -12.14
C GLY A 48 10.17 -51.60 -11.47
N ILE A 49 10.38 -52.89 -11.70
CA ILE A 49 9.61 -53.99 -11.13
C ILE A 49 10.61 -55.04 -10.66
N SER A 50 10.39 -55.59 -9.47
CA SER A 50 11.14 -56.72 -8.93
C SER A 50 10.19 -57.79 -8.38
N ILE A 51 10.50 -59.04 -8.66
CA ILE A 51 9.80 -60.23 -8.18
C ILE A 51 10.80 -61.08 -7.41
N SER A 52 10.52 -61.31 -6.13
CA SER A 52 11.29 -62.20 -5.26
C SER A 52 10.47 -63.40 -4.81
N VAL A 53 11.13 -64.54 -4.66
CA VAL A 53 10.55 -65.77 -4.13
C VAL A 53 11.51 -66.35 -3.09
N PHE A 54 11.01 -66.68 -1.90
CA PHE A 54 11.84 -67.14 -0.76
C PHE A 54 12.97 -66.18 -0.36
N GLY A 55 12.80 -64.88 -0.64
CA GLY A 55 13.80 -63.85 -0.35
C GLY A 55 14.91 -63.71 -1.40
N VAL A 56 14.83 -64.45 -2.51
CA VAL A 56 15.76 -64.34 -3.65
C VAL A 56 15.03 -63.62 -4.79
N ASP A 57 15.66 -62.62 -5.40
CA ASP A 57 15.13 -61.94 -6.59
C ASP A 57 15.20 -62.89 -7.79
N VAL A 58 14.04 -63.16 -8.40
CA VAL A 58 13.89 -64.08 -9.53
C VAL A 58 13.90 -63.30 -10.85
N PHE A 59 13.29 -62.12 -10.84
CA PHE A 59 13.17 -61.26 -12.01
C PHE A 59 13.10 -59.80 -11.61
N GLY A 60 13.84 -58.94 -12.32
CA GLY A 60 13.85 -57.51 -12.11
C GLY A 60 14.02 -56.76 -13.43
N VAL A 61 13.35 -55.63 -13.56
CA VAL A 61 13.59 -54.64 -14.62
C VAL A 61 13.73 -53.28 -13.95
N ASP A 62 14.85 -52.60 -14.15
CA ASP A 62 15.08 -51.22 -13.72
C ASP A 62 15.31 -50.35 -14.96
N PHE A 63 14.75 -49.15 -14.93
CA PHE A 63 15.01 -48.10 -15.91
C PHE A 63 15.27 -46.79 -15.18
N LYS A 64 16.32 -46.10 -15.57
CA LYS A 64 16.67 -44.75 -15.12
C LYS A 64 16.99 -43.91 -16.33
N GLY A 65 16.21 -42.88 -16.57
CA GLY A 65 16.39 -42.01 -17.72
C GLY A 65 16.16 -40.54 -17.39
N THR A 66 16.71 -39.68 -18.23
CA THR A 66 16.51 -38.24 -18.19
C THR A 66 16.03 -37.77 -19.55
N LEU A 67 14.93 -37.02 -19.55
CA LEU A 67 14.37 -36.34 -20.71
C LEU A 67 14.62 -34.85 -20.56
N LYS A 68 15.24 -34.22 -21.55
CA LYS A 68 15.66 -32.82 -21.53
C LYS A 68 15.17 -32.06 -22.76
N GLY A 69 14.90 -30.78 -22.57
CA GLY A 69 14.79 -29.79 -23.64
C GLY A 69 13.44 -29.78 -24.36
N THR A 70 13.15 -28.66 -25.03
CA THR A 70 11.87 -28.40 -25.70
C THR A 70 11.95 -28.55 -27.21
N THR A 71 13.10 -28.20 -27.79
CA THR A 71 13.46 -28.30 -29.21
C THR A 71 14.97 -28.05 -29.36
N PRO A 72 15.80 -29.04 -29.71
CA PRO A 72 15.46 -30.46 -29.80
C PRO A 72 15.28 -31.10 -28.41
N TRP A 73 14.54 -32.21 -28.38
CA TRP A 73 14.38 -33.09 -27.23
C TRP A 73 15.57 -34.03 -27.16
N THR A 74 16.06 -34.33 -25.96
CA THR A 74 17.12 -35.31 -25.74
C THR A 74 16.68 -36.32 -24.67
N ILE A 75 16.81 -37.61 -24.96
CA ILE A 75 16.63 -38.70 -24.00
C ILE A 75 17.93 -39.47 -23.82
N GLU A 76 18.28 -39.71 -22.57
CA GLU A 76 19.41 -40.55 -22.16
C GLU A 76 19.00 -41.39 -20.96
N GLY A 77 19.54 -42.60 -20.81
CA GLY A 77 19.18 -43.47 -19.72
C GLY A 77 19.88 -44.82 -19.77
N HIS A 78 19.56 -45.63 -18.77
CA HIS A 78 20.10 -46.95 -18.55
C HIS A 78 18.96 -47.88 -18.15
N ALA A 79 18.90 -49.05 -18.76
CA ALA A 79 17.95 -50.10 -18.42
C ALA A 79 18.71 -51.35 -18.00
N SER A 80 18.28 -52.03 -16.95
CA SER A 80 18.86 -53.28 -16.49
C SER A 80 17.78 -54.33 -16.31
N ILE A 81 18.03 -55.54 -16.79
CA ILE A 81 17.16 -56.70 -16.63
C ILE A 81 17.90 -57.76 -15.82
N SER A 82 17.41 -58.05 -14.63
CA SER A 82 17.94 -59.06 -13.72
C SER A 82 17.10 -60.34 -13.80
N LEU A 83 17.74 -61.48 -13.99
CA LEU A 83 17.15 -62.81 -14.05
C LEU A 83 17.97 -63.75 -13.15
N LEU A 84 17.53 -63.90 -11.90
CA LEU A 84 18.18 -64.72 -10.85
C LEU A 84 19.67 -64.40 -10.63
N PHE A 85 20.55 -64.97 -11.45
CA PHE A 85 22.00 -64.89 -11.36
C PHE A 85 22.62 -64.06 -12.50
N TRP A 86 21.81 -63.60 -13.47
CA TRP A 86 22.26 -62.91 -14.67
C TRP A 86 21.67 -61.50 -14.71
N ASP A 87 22.51 -60.51 -15.01
CA ASP A 87 22.11 -59.12 -15.22
C ASP A 87 22.46 -58.70 -16.65
N PHE A 88 21.50 -58.08 -17.34
CA PHE A 88 21.65 -57.56 -18.69
C PHE A 88 21.43 -56.06 -18.68
N ASP A 89 22.49 -55.30 -18.92
CA ASP A 89 22.47 -53.84 -18.93
C ASP A 89 22.41 -53.29 -20.35
N PHE A 90 21.63 -52.23 -20.54
CA PHE A 90 21.40 -51.56 -21.81
C PHE A 90 21.49 -50.04 -21.62
N ASP A 91 22.45 -49.40 -22.29
CA ASP A 91 22.51 -47.95 -22.36
C ASP A 91 21.62 -47.42 -23.48
N LEU A 92 20.80 -46.41 -23.16
CA LEU A 92 19.88 -45.74 -24.07
C LEU A 92 20.35 -44.29 -24.25
N GLY A 93 20.80 -43.93 -25.45
CA GLY A 93 21.08 -42.54 -25.83
C GLY A 93 22.54 -42.10 -25.66
N PRO A 94 22.82 -40.79 -25.79
CA PRO A 94 21.84 -39.71 -25.97
C PRO A 94 21.22 -39.71 -27.37
N PHE A 95 19.89 -39.81 -27.45
CA PHE A 95 19.14 -39.61 -28.70
C PHE A 95 18.53 -38.22 -28.69
N THR A 96 18.76 -37.45 -29.75
CA THR A 96 18.26 -36.08 -29.88
C THR A 96 17.37 -35.96 -31.12
N TRP A 97 16.16 -35.41 -30.98
CA TRP A 97 15.21 -35.26 -32.06
C TRP A 97 14.44 -33.94 -31.99
N GLY A 98 13.95 -33.47 -33.13
CA GLY A 98 13.27 -32.18 -33.28
C GLY A 98 14.17 -31.11 -33.89
N ASP A 99 13.54 -30.12 -34.51
CA ASP A 99 14.27 -29.04 -35.17
C ASP A 99 14.93 -28.13 -34.13
N LYS A 100 16.19 -27.76 -34.39
CA LYS A 100 16.90 -26.78 -33.57
C LYS A 100 16.35 -25.41 -33.93
N ASP A 101 15.67 -24.76 -32.99
CA ASP A 101 15.18 -23.41 -33.19
C ASP A 101 16.36 -22.42 -33.23
N THR A 102 16.72 -21.99 -34.44
CA THR A 102 17.74 -20.97 -34.71
C THR A 102 17.16 -19.56 -34.76
N SER A 103 15.86 -19.38 -34.50
CA SER A 103 15.24 -18.06 -34.50
C SER A 103 15.90 -17.16 -33.47
N SER A 104 16.59 -16.13 -33.96
CA SER A 104 17.10 -15.07 -33.10
C SER A 104 15.90 -14.23 -32.66
N LEU A 105 15.63 -14.21 -31.37
CA LEU A 105 14.60 -13.34 -30.81
C LEU A 105 14.87 -11.88 -31.17
N PRO A 106 13.83 -11.12 -31.55
CA PRO A 106 13.99 -9.71 -31.90
C PRO A 106 14.52 -8.92 -30.70
N THR A 107 15.34 -7.92 -30.98
CA THR A 107 15.80 -6.99 -29.95
C THR A 107 14.64 -6.10 -29.56
N VAL A 108 14.42 -5.95 -28.25
CA VAL A 108 13.31 -5.18 -27.68
C VAL A 108 13.85 -3.86 -27.12
N SER A 109 13.10 -2.76 -27.24
CA SER A 109 13.44 -1.48 -26.61
C SER A 109 12.77 -1.35 -25.24
N PRO A 110 13.52 -1.36 -24.12
CA PRO A 110 12.94 -1.14 -22.80
C PRO A 110 12.27 0.22 -22.68
N ARG A 111 12.84 1.25 -23.30
CA ARG A 111 12.29 2.61 -23.29
C ARG A 111 10.93 2.69 -23.94
N ALA A 112 10.71 1.98 -25.06
CA ALA A 112 9.39 1.93 -25.70
C ALA A 112 8.35 1.25 -24.80
N ILE A 113 8.70 0.12 -24.18
CA ILE A 113 7.82 -0.62 -23.26
C ILE A 113 7.44 0.23 -22.05
N ILE A 114 8.42 0.90 -21.45
CA ILE A 114 8.20 1.76 -20.28
C ILE A 114 7.36 2.97 -20.68
N ALA A 115 7.65 3.60 -21.82
CA ALA A 115 6.88 4.75 -22.31
C ALA A 115 5.41 4.37 -22.53
N GLU A 116 5.14 3.21 -23.13
CA GLU A 116 3.79 2.67 -23.29
C GLU A 116 3.13 2.41 -21.92
N ALA A 117 3.85 1.77 -20.99
CA ALA A 117 3.32 1.49 -19.65
C ALA A 117 2.97 2.75 -18.84
N LEU A 118 3.66 3.86 -19.08
CA LEU A 118 3.37 5.15 -18.43
C LEU A 118 2.14 5.86 -19.04
N THR A 119 1.63 5.42 -20.19
CA THR A 119 0.38 5.96 -20.76
C THR A 119 -0.88 5.34 -20.14
N ASP A 120 -0.72 4.24 -19.40
CA ASP A 120 -1.82 3.57 -18.70
C ASP A 120 -2.31 4.46 -17.54
N PRO A 121 -3.60 4.84 -17.49
CA PRO A 121 -4.15 5.59 -16.37
C PRO A 121 -3.91 4.93 -15.01
N ASP A 122 -3.91 3.60 -14.95
CA ASP A 122 -3.71 2.84 -13.71
C ASP A 122 -2.27 2.95 -13.18
N ALA A 123 -1.32 3.41 -14.00
CA ALA A 123 0.04 3.70 -13.57
C ALA A 123 0.14 4.95 -12.67
N TRP A 124 -0.92 5.77 -12.62
CA TRP A 124 -0.93 7.06 -11.93
C TRP A 124 -1.85 7.02 -10.72
N THR A 125 -1.32 7.35 -9.55
CA THR A 125 -2.06 7.34 -8.29
C THR A 125 -1.92 8.69 -7.59
N MET A 126 -3.04 9.24 -7.13
CA MET A 126 -3.06 10.44 -6.30
C MET A 126 -2.85 10.07 -4.83
N GLU A 127 -1.96 10.78 -4.17
CA GLU A 127 -1.77 10.72 -2.72
C GLU A 127 -2.22 12.03 -2.06
N LEU A 128 -3.04 11.90 -1.02
CA LEU A 128 -3.49 13.03 -0.22
C LEU A 128 -2.35 13.58 0.66
N PRO A 129 -2.37 14.89 0.98
CA PRO A 129 -1.41 15.46 1.92
C PRO A 129 -1.56 14.81 3.31
N PRO A 130 -0.45 14.60 4.04
CA PRO A 130 -0.51 14.09 5.40
C PRO A 130 -1.37 15.00 6.30
N ASN A 131 -2.12 14.40 7.22
CA ASN A 131 -3.07 15.08 8.13
C ASN A 131 -4.30 15.71 7.44
N THR A 132 -4.67 15.24 6.26
CA THR A 132 -5.93 15.62 5.60
C THR A 132 -6.92 14.47 5.71
N ASP A 133 -7.98 14.66 6.50
CA ASP A 133 -9.13 13.74 6.47
C ASP A 133 -10.08 14.21 5.37
N THR A 134 -10.22 13.42 4.31
CA THR A 134 -11.15 13.73 3.23
C THR A 134 -12.57 13.40 3.69
N PHE A 135 -13.38 14.41 4.00
CA PHE A 135 -14.79 14.22 4.39
C PHE A 135 -15.74 13.94 3.22
N ILE A 136 -15.23 13.98 1.98
CA ILE A 136 -16.01 13.87 0.75
C ILE A 136 -15.29 12.92 -0.20
N GLU A 137 -15.89 11.78 -0.49
CA GLU A 137 -15.46 10.89 -1.57
C GLU A 137 -16.19 11.33 -2.85
N LEU A 138 -15.43 11.72 -3.87
CA LEU A 138 -16.01 11.99 -5.20
C LEU A 138 -16.29 10.64 -5.86
N ILE A 139 -17.50 10.48 -6.40
CA ILE A 139 -17.85 9.30 -7.20
C ILE A 139 -16.98 9.33 -8.46
N GLU A 140 -16.33 8.20 -8.75
CA GLU A 140 -15.55 8.02 -9.98
C GLU A 140 -16.45 8.24 -11.21
N ASP A 141 -16.03 9.13 -12.09
CA ASP A 141 -16.65 9.38 -13.38
C ASP A 141 -15.59 9.18 -14.48
N ASN A 142 -15.91 8.35 -15.48
CA ASN A 142 -15.03 8.02 -16.59
C ASN A 142 -14.74 9.24 -17.49
N GLU A 143 -15.47 10.34 -17.34
CA GLU A 143 -15.21 11.58 -18.08
C GLU A 143 -14.19 12.50 -17.40
N THR A 144 -13.96 12.35 -16.09
CA THR A 144 -13.11 13.28 -15.33
C THR A 144 -11.66 12.78 -15.33
N PRO A 145 -10.68 13.59 -15.79
CA PRO A 145 -9.27 13.20 -15.72
C PRO A 145 -8.82 13.07 -14.27
N LEU A 146 -7.75 12.30 -14.02
CA LEU A 146 -7.16 12.15 -12.69
C LEU A 146 -6.91 13.53 -12.05
N LEU A 147 -7.66 13.83 -10.99
CA LEU A 147 -7.54 15.08 -10.25
C LEU A 147 -6.50 14.92 -9.15
N VAL A 148 -5.57 15.86 -9.07
CA VAL A 148 -4.52 15.87 -8.04
C VAL A 148 -4.79 16.99 -7.05
N HIS A 149 -4.78 16.66 -5.75
CA HIS A 149 -4.89 17.68 -4.71
C HIS A 149 -3.70 18.66 -4.81
N PRO A 150 -3.90 20.00 -4.77
CA PRO A 150 -2.80 20.97 -4.94
C PRO A 150 -1.66 20.84 -3.94
N LEU A 151 -1.96 20.34 -2.73
CA LEU A 151 -0.98 20.06 -1.67
C LEU A 151 -0.63 18.56 -1.56
N GLY A 152 -1.20 17.73 -2.43
CA GLY A 152 -0.96 16.29 -2.46
C GLY A 152 0.29 15.92 -3.23
N ALA A 153 0.46 14.62 -3.45
CA ALA A 153 1.47 14.08 -4.34
C ALA A 153 0.82 13.26 -5.45
N LEU A 154 1.52 13.17 -6.58
CA LEU A 154 1.21 12.29 -7.69
C LEU A 154 2.33 11.24 -7.75
N GLU A 155 1.96 9.99 -7.55
CA GLU A 155 2.86 8.86 -7.73
C GLU A 155 2.60 8.22 -9.10
N VAL A 156 3.67 7.96 -9.84
CA VAL A 156 3.61 7.16 -11.07
C VAL A 156 4.46 5.90 -10.90
N LYS A 157 3.89 4.74 -11.20
CA LYS A 157 4.55 3.43 -11.12
C LYS A 157 4.23 2.61 -12.37
N GLN A 158 5.24 2.02 -13.00
CA GLN A 158 5.05 0.99 -14.02
C GLN A 158 5.77 -0.31 -13.64
N LEU A 159 5.17 -1.44 -14.00
CA LEU A 159 5.61 -2.77 -13.56
C LEU A 159 6.23 -3.60 -14.69
N LYS A 160 6.48 -3.01 -15.88
CA LYS A 160 6.95 -3.76 -17.05
C LYS A 160 8.46 -4.00 -17.02
N ALA A 161 9.25 -3.04 -16.53
CA ALA A 161 10.70 -3.19 -16.37
C ALA A 161 11.25 -2.24 -15.29
N PRO A 162 12.31 -2.59 -14.56
CA PRO A 162 12.90 -1.71 -13.56
C PRO A 162 13.56 -0.49 -14.20
N LEU A 163 13.35 0.68 -13.61
CA LEU A 163 14.03 1.94 -13.96
C LEU A 163 15.35 2.06 -13.21
N GLU A 164 16.20 2.97 -13.69
CA GLU A 164 17.46 3.31 -13.03
C GLU A 164 18.36 2.08 -12.74
N THR A 165 18.12 0.96 -13.42
CA THR A 165 18.75 -0.34 -13.16
C THR A 165 19.29 -0.89 -14.48
N THR A 166 20.42 -1.59 -14.44
CA THR A 166 20.98 -2.23 -15.63
C THR A 166 20.13 -3.44 -16.03
N ILE A 167 19.68 -3.46 -17.28
CA ILE A 167 18.86 -4.49 -17.89
C ILE A 167 19.68 -5.14 -19.01
N ASP A 168 19.85 -6.46 -18.96
CA ASP A 168 20.50 -7.25 -20.00
C ASP A 168 19.50 -7.83 -21.01
N ARG A 169 18.28 -8.12 -20.53
CA ARG A 169 17.20 -8.75 -21.31
C ARG A 169 15.83 -8.37 -20.75
N ILE A 170 14.78 -8.56 -21.54
CA ILE A 170 13.41 -8.57 -21.05
C ILE A 170 12.79 -9.90 -21.48
N GLY A 171 12.44 -10.73 -20.50
CA GLY A 171 12.00 -12.09 -20.75
C GLY A 171 13.10 -12.93 -21.40
N SER A 172 12.91 -13.26 -22.68
CA SER A 172 13.86 -14.03 -23.50
C SER A 172 14.63 -13.16 -24.51
N SER A 173 14.17 -11.94 -24.77
CA SER A 173 14.72 -11.04 -25.78
C SER A 173 15.85 -10.18 -25.24
N LYS A 174 16.87 -9.93 -26.07
CA LYS A 174 17.90 -8.93 -25.77
C LYS A 174 17.32 -7.53 -25.85
N VAL A 175 17.87 -6.62 -25.05
CA VAL A 175 17.47 -5.20 -25.06
C VAL A 175 18.35 -4.36 -25.99
N SER A 176 17.76 -3.32 -26.59
CA SER A 176 18.51 -2.35 -27.40
C SER A 176 19.32 -1.37 -26.54
N GLU A 177 18.86 -1.13 -25.32
CA GLU A 177 19.40 -0.14 -24.37
C GLU A 177 19.47 -0.83 -23.00
N SER A 178 20.58 -0.66 -22.27
CA SER A 178 20.81 -1.40 -21.03
C SER A 178 20.31 -0.68 -19.77
N ARG A 179 19.81 0.55 -19.87
CA ARG A 179 19.28 1.29 -18.72
C ARG A 179 18.31 2.37 -19.20
N VAL A 180 17.22 2.55 -18.48
CA VAL A 180 16.23 3.60 -18.75
C VAL A 180 16.18 4.53 -17.56
N HIS A 181 16.28 5.82 -17.86
CA HIS A 181 16.26 6.89 -16.88
C HIS A 181 14.98 7.72 -17.01
N LEU A 182 14.40 8.11 -15.88
CA LEU A 182 13.34 9.11 -15.89
C LEU A 182 13.95 10.51 -15.79
N ALA A 183 13.62 11.36 -16.75
CA ALA A 183 13.97 12.78 -16.69
C ALA A 183 13.16 13.48 -15.59
N SER A 184 13.67 14.62 -15.10
CA SER A 184 12.91 15.46 -14.17
C SER A 184 11.55 15.85 -14.76
N PRO A 185 10.45 15.66 -14.02
CA PRO A 185 9.11 15.94 -14.49
C PRO A 185 8.93 17.44 -14.69
N THR A 186 8.08 17.80 -15.65
CA THR A 186 7.64 19.18 -15.86
C THR A 186 6.13 19.22 -15.89
N VAL A 187 5.54 20.25 -15.27
CA VAL A 187 4.10 20.51 -15.29
C VAL A 187 3.90 21.81 -16.05
N GLN A 188 3.25 21.74 -17.22
CA GLN A 188 3.07 22.89 -18.12
C GLN A 188 4.38 23.65 -18.41
N GLY A 189 5.50 22.93 -18.54
CA GLY A 189 6.82 23.51 -18.81
C GLY A 189 7.55 24.08 -17.59
N VAL A 190 6.94 24.05 -16.40
CA VAL A 190 7.61 24.38 -15.14
C VAL A 190 8.21 23.11 -14.55
N ALA A 191 9.48 23.17 -14.13
CA ALA A 191 10.14 22.06 -13.46
C ALA A 191 9.35 21.67 -12.20
N ALA A 192 8.86 20.44 -12.16
CA ALA A 192 8.21 19.89 -10.98
C ALA A 192 9.25 19.21 -10.11
N ASN A 193 9.06 19.31 -8.79
CA ASN A 193 10.00 18.73 -7.86
C ASN A 193 9.68 17.25 -7.64
N VAL A 194 10.67 16.41 -7.94
CA VAL A 194 10.65 15.00 -7.56
C VAL A 194 10.98 14.91 -6.10
N VAL A 195 10.09 14.30 -5.33
CA VAL A 195 10.29 14.11 -3.89
C VAL A 195 11.03 12.80 -3.61
N SER A 196 10.74 11.75 -4.37
CA SER A 196 11.40 10.45 -4.25
C SER A 196 11.21 9.58 -5.49
N HIS A 197 12.03 8.53 -5.61
CA HIS A 197 11.73 7.42 -6.50
C HIS A 197 10.57 6.59 -5.95
N ALA A 198 9.71 6.12 -6.84
CA ALA A 198 8.72 5.11 -6.52
C ALA A 198 9.37 3.74 -6.79
N GLU A 199 9.27 2.81 -5.85
CA GLU A 199 9.89 1.48 -5.95
C GLU A 199 8.83 0.37 -5.96
N ASP A 200 9.14 -0.74 -6.61
CA ASP A 200 8.32 -1.95 -6.59
C ASP A 200 9.19 -3.22 -6.69
N ARG A 201 8.57 -4.39 -6.55
CA ARG A 201 9.22 -5.70 -6.53
C ARG A 201 9.33 -6.28 -7.93
N PHE A 202 10.55 -6.40 -8.42
CA PHE A 202 10.88 -7.06 -9.68
C PHE A 202 11.60 -8.38 -9.46
N ALA A 203 11.41 -9.33 -10.37
CA ALA A 203 12.17 -10.59 -10.39
C ALA A 203 13.49 -10.37 -11.16
N PRO A 204 14.67 -10.32 -10.50
CA PRO A 204 15.92 -9.93 -11.16
C PRO A 204 16.29 -10.84 -12.33
N GLY A 205 15.96 -12.13 -12.23
CA GLY A 205 16.26 -13.12 -13.29
C GLY A 205 15.53 -12.89 -14.62
N GLN A 206 14.47 -12.06 -14.65
CA GLN A 206 13.81 -11.66 -15.88
C GLN A 206 14.57 -10.55 -16.63
N PHE A 207 15.38 -9.77 -15.91
CA PHE A 207 16.01 -8.54 -16.43
C PHE A 207 17.53 -8.63 -16.53
N ILE A 208 18.16 -9.32 -15.59
CA ILE A 208 19.61 -9.40 -15.43
C ILE A 208 20.09 -10.83 -15.76
N LYS A 209 21.22 -10.93 -16.45
CA LYS A 209 21.86 -12.22 -16.72
C LYS A 209 22.58 -12.73 -15.47
N LEU A 210 21.92 -13.59 -14.71
CA LEU A 210 22.46 -14.22 -13.49
C LEU A 210 23.26 -15.49 -13.81
N LYS A 211 24.32 -15.74 -13.04
CA LYS A 211 24.99 -17.05 -13.02
C LYS A 211 24.09 -18.11 -12.37
N ASP A 212 24.33 -19.40 -12.68
CA ASP A 212 23.45 -20.48 -12.21
C ASP A 212 23.37 -20.57 -10.67
N GLU A 213 24.48 -20.33 -9.96
CA GLU A 213 24.51 -20.31 -8.48
C GLU A 213 23.70 -19.13 -7.90
N GLU A 214 23.79 -17.97 -8.54
CA GLU A 214 23.04 -16.76 -8.16
C GLU A 214 21.54 -16.95 -8.40
N GLN A 215 21.14 -17.68 -9.45
CA GLN A 215 19.72 -17.95 -9.73
C GLN A 215 19.03 -18.73 -8.61
N VAL A 216 19.77 -19.57 -7.88
CA VAL A 216 19.23 -20.42 -6.81
C VAL A 216 19.29 -19.72 -5.45
N SER A 217 20.34 -18.93 -5.21
CA SER A 217 20.58 -18.27 -3.92
C SER A 217 19.94 -16.88 -3.79
N ARG A 218 19.68 -16.19 -4.90
CA ARG A 218 19.16 -14.82 -4.91
C ARG A 218 17.68 -14.76 -4.52
N ALA A 219 17.27 -13.64 -3.94
CA ALA A 219 15.88 -13.37 -3.62
C ALA A 219 15.01 -13.47 -4.89
N ALA A 220 13.83 -14.08 -4.77
CA ALA A 220 12.91 -14.24 -5.90
C ALA A 220 12.42 -12.89 -6.44
N PHE A 221 12.30 -11.90 -5.56
CA PHE A 221 11.93 -10.53 -5.86
C PHE A 221 12.83 -9.56 -5.10
N GLU A 222 13.20 -8.47 -5.75
CA GLU A 222 13.97 -7.37 -5.16
C GLU A 222 13.24 -6.05 -5.43
N THR A 223 13.30 -5.15 -4.46
CA THR A 223 12.79 -3.80 -4.61
C THR A 223 13.70 -3.02 -5.56
N MET A 224 13.14 -2.50 -6.65
CA MET A 224 13.84 -1.68 -7.64
C MET A 224 12.99 -0.46 -8.01
N PRO A 225 13.60 0.62 -8.53
CA PRO A 225 12.86 1.79 -8.99
C PRO A 225 11.86 1.42 -10.09
N ALA A 226 10.59 1.78 -9.88
CA ALA A 226 9.45 1.51 -10.77
C ALA A 226 8.82 2.79 -11.33
N GLY A 227 9.13 3.94 -10.71
CA GLY A 227 8.71 5.24 -11.20
C GLY A 227 9.17 6.39 -10.32
N MET A 228 8.33 7.40 -10.14
CA MET A 228 8.65 8.58 -9.35
C MET A 228 7.44 9.12 -8.59
N ARG A 229 7.72 9.85 -7.52
CA ARG A 229 6.75 10.63 -6.76
C ARG A 229 6.99 12.11 -6.98
N VAL A 230 5.98 12.81 -7.49
CA VAL A 230 5.99 14.25 -7.71
C VAL A 230 5.11 14.91 -6.65
N ALA A 231 5.62 15.91 -5.94
CA ALA A 231 4.79 16.66 -5.00
C ALA A 231 5.22 18.14 -4.97
N ALA A 232 4.39 18.98 -4.36
CA ALA A 232 4.77 20.34 -4.05
C ALA A 232 5.97 20.34 -3.07
N SER A 233 7.10 20.87 -3.51
CA SER A 233 8.37 20.89 -2.75
C SER A 233 8.39 21.81 -1.54
N SER A 234 7.46 22.74 -1.47
CA SER A 234 7.32 23.70 -0.39
C SER A 234 5.88 23.58 0.08
N GLY A 235 5.72 23.52 1.41
CA GLY A 235 4.41 23.68 2.02
C GLY A 235 3.70 24.90 1.42
N ALA A 236 2.37 24.87 1.41
CA ALA A 236 1.55 25.90 0.78
C ALA A 236 2.12 27.31 1.01
N SER A 237 2.45 28.00 -0.08
CA SER A 237 2.81 29.41 0.01
C SER A 237 1.52 30.18 0.24
N PHE A 238 1.30 30.59 1.48
CA PHE A 238 0.15 31.40 1.82
C PHE A 238 0.45 32.86 1.52
N GLY A 239 -0.53 33.56 0.92
CA GLY A 239 -0.52 35.01 0.89
C GLY A 239 -0.66 35.59 2.32
N PRO A 240 -0.57 36.92 2.47
CA PRO A 240 -0.89 37.57 3.73
C PRO A 240 -2.27 37.13 4.23
N SER A 241 -2.39 36.84 5.53
CA SER A 241 -3.66 36.43 6.15
C SER A 241 -4.72 37.50 5.89
N SER A 242 -5.80 37.14 5.20
CA SER A 242 -7.00 37.97 5.12
C SER A 242 -8.01 37.48 6.16
N SER A 243 -8.34 38.35 7.12
CA SER A 243 -9.48 38.08 8.00
C SER A 243 -10.76 38.40 7.24
N VAL A 244 -11.54 37.37 6.91
CA VAL A 244 -12.92 37.54 6.48
C VAL A 244 -13.82 37.10 7.63
N ALA A 245 -14.81 37.93 7.97
CA ALA A 245 -15.86 37.52 8.89
C ALA A 245 -16.70 36.47 8.17
N LEU A 246 -16.47 35.19 8.48
CA LEU A 246 -17.31 34.10 8.02
C LEU A 246 -18.58 34.11 8.86
N GLU A 247 -19.65 34.67 8.31
CA GLU A 247 -21.00 34.47 8.83
C GLU A 247 -21.57 33.21 8.19
N TRP A 248 -21.71 32.14 8.96
CA TRP A 248 -22.47 30.96 8.52
C TRP A 248 -23.82 30.95 9.23
N GLU A 249 -24.88 30.72 8.45
CA GLU A 249 -26.22 30.53 8.96
C GLU A 249 -26.58 29.05 8.82
N THR A 250 -26.69 28.32 9.93
CA THR A 250 -27.21 26.96 9.91
C THR A 250 -28.73 27.00 9.84
N ALA A 251 -29.27 26.89 8.64
CA ALA A 251 -30.70 26.70 8.45
C ALA A 251 -31.06 25.22 8.58
N PHE A 252 -32.10 24.90 9.35
CA PHE A 252 -32.77 23.59 9.34
C PHE A 252 -34.02 23.66 8.44
N PRO A 253 -33.88 23.50 7.11
CA PRO A 253 -35.04 23.50 6.24
C PRO A 253 -35.90 22.26 6.53
N LYS A 254 -37.12 22.49 7.03
CA LYS A 254 -38.22 21.52 7.24
C LYS A 254 -38.23 20.71 8.54
N GLU A 255 -37.97 21.33 9.70
CA GLU A 255 -38.44 20.77 11.00
C GLU A 255 -39.63 21.57 11.57
N PRO A 256 -40.89 21.12 11.38
CA PRO A 256 -42.08 21.81 11.88
C PRO A 256 -42.31 21.61 13.40
N GLY A 257 -41.34 21.07 14.14
CA GLY A 257 -41.62 20.15 15.24
C GLY A 257 -41.03 20.47 16.63
N LEU A 258 -40.32 21.58 16.85
CA LEU A 258 -39.93 21.95 18.22
C LEU A 258 -41.13 22.52 18.98
N GLN A 259 -42.00 21.63 19.44
CA GLN A 259 -43.21 21.95 20.19
C GLN A 259 -42.88 22.70 21.49
N ARG A 260 -43.63 23.78 21.69
CA ARG A 260 -43.59 24.67 22.84
C ARG A 260 -44.04 23.93 24.12
N VAL A 261 -43.10 23.41 24.91
CA VAL A 261 -43.43 22.92 26.26
C VAL A 261 -43.71 24.12 27.17
N ARG A 262 -44.99 24.44 27.39
CA ARG A 262 -45.41 25.40 28.41
C ARG A 262 -45.45 24.71 29.77
N SER A 263 -44.34 24.70 30.52
CA SER A 263 -44.43 24.38 31.95
C SER A 263 -44.98 25.61 32.70
N ARG A 264 -46.16 25.47 33.30
CA ARG A 264 -46.67 26.45 34.28
C ARG A 264 -46.05 26.14 35.63
N LEU A 265 -44.83 26.62 35.88
CA LEU A 265 -44.35 26.70 37.26
C LEU A 265 -45.13 27.80 37.98
N ALA A 266 -46.00 27.40 38.89
CA ALA A 266 -46.78 28.28 39.75
C ALA A 266 -45.89 28.85 40.87
N LEU A 267 -45.04 29.81 40.53
CA LEU A 267 -44.33 30.63 41.52
C LEU A 267 -45.14 31.91 41.79
N THR A 268 -45.76 31.99 42.95
CA THR A 268 -46.48 33.17 43.44
C THR A 268 -45.54 34.14 44.17
N GLY A 269 -45.84 35.43 44.10
CA GLY A 269 -45.18 36.48 44.89
C GLY A 269 -43.86 37.04 44.33
N ARG A 270 -43.13 37.79 45.18
CA ARG A 270 -41.89 38.53 44.85
C ARG A 270 -40.79 37.66 44.22
N ALA A 271 -40.78 36.36 44.52
CA ALA A 271 -39.86 35.38 43.94
C ALA A 271 -39.96 35.29 42.41
N ARG A 272 -41.17 35.40 41.83
CA ARG A 272 -41.35 35.44 40.36
C ARG A 272 -40.70 36.68 39.73
N ARG A 273 -40.76 37.84 40.39
CA ARG A 273 -40.19 39.09 39.86
C ARG A 273 -38.66 39.09 39.92
N VAL A 274 -38.08 38.49 40.95
CA VAL A 274 -36.62 38.35 41.09
C VAL A 274 -36.10 37.28 40.13
N ALA A 275 -36.70 36.10 40.09
CA ALA A 275 -36.30 35.03 39.16
C ALA A 275 -36.45 35.44 37.67
N LEU A 276 -37.47 36.22 37.31
CA LEU A 276 -37.61 36.78 35.96
C LEU A 276 -36.69 37.98 35.66
N ARG A 277 -36.06 38.58 36.68
CA ARG A 277 -35.05 39.65 36.51
C ARG A 277 -33.63 39.11 36.45
N THR A 278 -33.33 38.03 37.18
CA THR A 278 -31.96 37.49 37.32
C THR A 278 -31.71 36.22 36.51
N SER A 279 -32.75 35.50 36.06
CA SER A 279 -32.53 34.32 35.20
C SER A 279 -32.18 34.74 33.77
N ARG A 280 -31.12 34.12 33.23
CA ARG A 280 -30.66 34.32 31.85
C ARG A 280 -31.74 33.95 30.82
N VAL A 281 -32.60 32.98 31.12
CA VAL A 281 -33.74 32.59 30.26
C VAL A 281 -34.80 33.71 30.18
N ALA A 282 -35.03 34.46 31.26
CA ALA A 282 -35.96 35.59 31.25
C ALA A 282 -35.34 36.87 30.65
N GLN A 283 -34.03 37.07 30.80
CA GLN A 283 -33.30 38.16 30.14
C GLN A 283 -33.16 37.92 28.62
N ALA A 284 -32.90 36.68 28.18
CA ALA A 284 -32.89 36.29 26.76
C ALA A 284 -34.27 36.50 26.09
N ARG A 285 -35.36 36.40 26.87
CA ARG A 285 -36.71 36.75 26.41
C ARG A 285 -36.92 38.25 26.16
N ARG A 286 -36.12 39.12 26.78
CA ARG A 286 -36.16 40.59 26.59
C ARG A 286 -35.25 41.06 25.46
N LEU A 287 -34.26 40.26 25.07
CA LEU A 287 -33.34 40.53 23.96
C LEU A 287 -33.87 40.08 22.60
N ARG A 288 -35.12 39.62 22.49
CA ARG A 288 -35.77 39.36 21.19
C ARG A 288 -36.36 40.64 20.59
N SER A 289 -35.56 41.69 20.47
CA SER A 289 -35.77 42.66 19.39
C SER A 289 -35.28 42.04 18.09
N ASN A 290 -35.79 42.52 16.96
CA ASN A 290 -35.34 42.12 15.64
C ASN A 290 -33.80 42.15 15.56
N PRO A 291 -33.12 41.01 15.31
CA PRO A 291 -31.66 40.98 15.23
C PRO A 291 -31.11 41.86 14.08
N TYR A 292 -31.94 42.26 13.13
CA TYR A 292 -31.57 43.21 12.06
C TYR A 292 -31.52 44.70 12.50
N LEU A 293 -31.82 45.04 13.76
CA LEU A 293 -31.92 46.45 14.22
C LEU A 293 -31.04 46.81 15.42
N GLY A 294 -30.21 45.90 15.92
CA GLY A 294 -29.28 46.19 17.01
C GLY A 294 -27.86 45.78 16.63
N GLY A 295 -26.89 46.67 16.80
CA GLY A 295 -25.48 46.28 16.75
C GLY A 295 -25.22 45.27 17.87
N THR A 296 -24.99 44.01 17.51
CA THR A 296 -24.61 42.96 18.46
C THR A 296 -23.12 43.04 18.76
N ASP A 297 -22.75 42.86 20.03
CA ASP A 297 -21.35 42.77 20.43
C ASP A 297 -20.67 41.61 19.67
N PRO A 298 -19.54 41.85 18.98
CA PRO A 298 -18.84 40.81 18.27
C PRO A 298 -18.31 39.77 19.25
N VAL A 299 -18.67 38.51 19.06
CA VAL A 299 -18.00 37.40 19.74
C VAL A 299 -16.60 37.29 19.15
N THR A 300 -15.63 37.81 19.87
CA THR A 300 -14.21 37.71 19.53
C THR A 300 -13.70 36.35 19.98
N ILE A 301 -13.34 35.50 19.03
CA ILE A 301 -12.59 34.27 19.33
C ILE A 301 -11.17 34.72 19.66
N ALA A 302 -10.86 34.80 20.94
CA ALA A 302 -9.50 35.06 21.39
C ALA A 302 -8.63 33.83 21.14
N ASP A 303 -7.36 34.07 20.81
CA ASP A 303 -6.37 33.04 20.56
C ASP A 303 -6.31 32.02 21.72
N SER A 304 -6.33 30.73 21.39
CA SER A 304 -6.46 29.60 22.33
C SER A 304 -5.35 29.57 23.40
N ALA A 305 -4.27 30.32 23.18
CA ALA A 305 -3.12 30.46 24.08
C ALA A 305 -3.29 31.52 25.19
N MET A 306 -4.29 32.41 25.09
CA MET A 306 -4.50 33.47 26.08
C MET A 306 -5.37 32.99 27.26
N ARG A 307 -5.16 33.55 28.45
CA ARG A 307 -5.84 33.27 29.71
C ARG A 307 -6.21 34.57 30.42
N GLU A 308 -7.29 34.56 31.17
CA GLU A 308 -7.69 35.63 32.09
C GLU A 308 -7.71 35.07 33.52
N VAL A 309 -7.32 35.90 34.50
CA VAL A 309 -7.38 35.54 35.93
C VAL A 309 -8.65 36.12 36.53
N ARG A 310 -9.47 35.26 37.15
CA ARG A 310 -10.75 35.63 37.77
C ARG A 310 -10.80 35.17 39.22
N ARG A 311 -11.65 35.81 40.03
CA ARG A 311 -11.94 35.33 41.38
C ARG A 311 -12.72 34.03 41.34
N ARG A 312 -12.34 33.07 42.19
CA ARG A 312 -12.98 31.74 42.25
C ARG A 312 -14.43 31.80 42.76
N ASP A 313 -14.76 32.79 43.58
CA ASP A 313 -16.08 32.86 44.24
C ASP A 313 -17.20 33.41 43.32
N ASP A 314 -16.87 34.39 42.48
CA ASP A 314 -17.87 35.15 41.68
C ASP A 314 -17.50 35.33 40.21
N LEU A 315 -16.38 34.76 39.75
CA LEU A 315 -15.81 34.95 38.41
C LEU A 315 -15.61 36.44 38.04
N GLY A 316 -15.54 37.31 39.05
CA GLY A 316 -15.34 38.74 38.91
C GLY A 316 -13.96 39.06 38.34
N ALA A 317 -13.90 40.13 37.54
CA ALA A 317 -12.64 40.63 36.99
C ALA A 317 -11.75 41.17 38.12
N VAL A 318 -10.44 40.95 37.99
CA VAL A 318 -9.45 41.56 38.88
C VAL A 318 -9.17 42.98 38.38
N LEU A 319 -9.40 43.98 39.23
CA LEU A 319 -9.42 45.41 38.86
C LEU A 319 -8.13 45.95 38.20
N GLU A 320 -6.99 45.25 38.36
CA GLU A 320 -5.69 45.67 37.82
C GLU A 320 -5.04 44.59 36.92
N ALA A 321 -5.74 43.50 36.61
CA ALA A 321 -5.21 42.45 35.74
C ALA A 321 -5.53 42.73 34.26
N PRO A 322 -4.59 42.46 33.33
CA PRO A 322 -4.87 42.49 31.90
C PRO A 322 -6.01 41.52 31.53
N LYS A 323 -6.91 41.95 30.64
CA LYS A 323 -8.07 41.15 30.17
C LYS A 323 -7.69 39.86 29.43
N ALA A 324 -6.47 39.78 28.91
CA ALA A 324 -5.93 38.58 28.26
C ALA A 324 -4.40 38.58 28.41
N MET A 325 -3.81 37.47 28.86
CA MET A 325 -2.36 37.30 28.98
C MET A 325 -1.97 35.84 28.72
N THR A 326 -0.69 35.54 28.51
CA THR A 326 -0.23 34.16 28.31
C THR A 326 -0.46 33.32 29.57
N ALA A 327 -0.65 32.00 29.41
CA ALA A 327 -0.88 31.09 30.53
C ALA A 327 0.23 31.15 31.61
N THR A 328 1.49 31.32 31.19
CA THR A 328 2.63 31.48 32.10
C THR A 328 2.53 32.74 32.95
N HIS A 329 2.15 33.87 32.34
CA HIS A 329 2.01 35.14 33.06
C HIS A 329 0.81 35.10 34.03
N ALA A 330 -0.29 34.48 33.60
CA ALA A 330 -1.47 34.30 34.44
C ALA A 330 -1.20 33.40 35.66
N ALA A 331 -0.43 32.31 35.50
CA ALA A 331 -0.01 31.46 36.60
C ALA A 331 0.90 32.20 37.60
N SER A 332 1.83 33.02 37.11
CA SER A 332 2.67 33.85 37.98
C SER A 332 1.87 34.90 38.76
N LEU A 333 0.82 35.46 38.16
CA LEU A 333 -0.05 36.45 38.81
C LEU A 333 -0.90 35.81 39.91
N ILE A 334 -1.40 34.58 39.69
CA ILE A 334 -2.11 33.83 40.75
C ILE A 334 -1.18 33.50 41.91
N GLN A 335 0.09 33.20 41.62
CA GLN A 335 1.09 32.89 42.64
C GLN A 335 1.56 34.12 43.42
N SER A 336 1.55 35.32 42.82
CA SER A 336 1.80 36.58 43.52
C SER A 336 0.59 37.08 44.31
N LEU A 337 -0.60 36.64 43.93
CA LEU A 337 -1.85 36.78 44.68
C LEU A 337 -2.07 35.56 45.61
N ASP A 338 -3.28 35.41 46.16
CA ASP A 338 -3.67 34.21 46.90
C ASP A 338 -4.06 33.08 45.93
N PRO A 339 -3.29 31.97 45.85
CA PRO A 339 -3.56 30.88 44.93
C PRO A 339 -4.93 30.19 45.12
N ASN A 340 -5.53 30.35 46.31
CA ASN A 340 -6.81 29.72 46.61
C ASN A 340 -8.02 30.57 46.23
N ALA A 341 -7.82 31.88 46.01
CA ALA A 341 -8.88 32.84 45.73
C ALA A 341 -9.09 33.12 44.24
N PHE A 342 -8.18 32.68 43.37
CA PHE A 342 -8.22 32.99 41.93
C PHE A 342 -8.03 31.76 41.05
N GLU A 343 -8.58 31.81 39.83
CA GLU A 343 -8.47 30.73 38.84
C GLU A 343 -8.25 31.25 37.41
N LEU A 344 -7.75 30.35 36.56
CA LEU A 344 -7.47 30.59 35.15
C LEU A 344 -8.70 30.29 34.31
N VAL A 345 -9.13 31.25 33.52
CA VAL A 345 -10.28 31.12 32.61
C VAL A 345 -9.83 31.42 31.18
N ALA A 346 -10.35 30.68 30.20
CA ALA A 346 -10.11 30.98 28.79
C ALA A 346 -10.88 32.25 28.38
N PRO A 347 -10.25 33.24 27.73
CA PRO A 347 -10.94 34.42 27.23
C PRO A 347 -11.95 33.97 26.16
N GLY A 348 -13.23 34.17 26.44
CA GLY A 348 -14.33 33.73 25.57
C GLY A 348 -15.14 32.54 26.08
N SER A 349 -14.87 32.00 27.29
CA SER A 349 -15.88 31.16 27.94
C SER A 349 -17.08 32.02 28.31
N ALA A 350 -18.16 31.87 27.54
CA ALA A 350 -19.36 32.69 27.61
C ALA A 350 -19.90 32.83 29.05
N SER A 351 -20.08 34.09 29.47
CA SER A 351 -21.11 34.48 30.43
C SER A 351 -22.43 34.67 29.68
#